data_AF-A0A1J3JSA3-F1
#
_entry.id   AF-A0A1J3JSA3-F1
#
_cell.length_a   1.000
_cell.length_b   1.000
_cell.length_c   1.000
_cell.angle_alpha   90.00
_cell.angle_beta   90.00
_cell.angle_gamma   90.00
#
_symmetry.space_group_name_H-M   'P 1'
#
loop_
_entity.id
_entity.type
_entity.pdbx_description
1 polymer ?
#
loop_
_entity_poly.entity_id
_entity_poly.type
_entity_poly.pdbx_seq_one_letter_code
_entity_poly.pdbx_strand_id
1 'polypeptide(L)'
;KPFNEHTILLGEYWLKNVVELEQHVLESGGPPPPADAFTINGQPGPNYNCSSNDVYEIKIVPRKTYLLRLINAGINMESFFTIANHRLTIVEVDGEYTKP
;
A
#
# COMPACT_ATOMS: atom_id res chain seq x y z
N LYS A 1 -8.48 18.99 13.99
CA LYS A 1 -7.21 18.90 13.24
C LYS A 1 -6.47 17.65 13.73
N PRO A 2 -5.93 16.80 12.85
CA PRO A 2 -5.18 15.62 13.27
C PRO A 2 -3.95 16.01 14.09
N PHE A 3 -3.53 15.13 14.99
CA PHE A 3 -2.30 15.31 15.76
C PHE A 3 -1.06 15.19 14.87
N ASN A 4 -1.07 14.23 13.94
CA ASN A 4 -0.08 14.09 12.89
C ASN A 4 -0.69 13.48 11.63
N GLU A 5 0.01 13.63 10.50
CA GLU A 5 -0.38 13.10 9.20
C GLU A 5 0.69 12.16 8.67
N HIS A 6 0.28 11.05 8.05
CA HIS A 6 1.19 10.07 7.46
C HIS A 6 0.70 9.63 6.08
N THR A 7 1.60 9.60 5.10
CA THR A 7 1.32 9.02 3.78
C THR A 7 1.57 7.52 3.83
N ILE A 8 0.60 6.76 3.33
CA ILE A 8 0.65 5.30 3.20
C ILE A 8 0.54 4.99 1.72
N LEU A 9 1.65 4.62 1.10
CA LEU A 9 1.71 4.18 -0.28
C LEU A 9 1.57 2.66 -0.32
N LEU A 10 0.51 2.17 -0.93
CA LEU A 10 0.37 0.74 -1.26
C LEU A 10 1.02 0.50 -2.62
N GLY A 11 1.77 -0.58 -2.76
CA GLY A 11 2.47 -0.89 -4.00
C GLY A 11 2.69 -2.37 -4.21
N GLU A 12 3.25 -2.70 -5.36
CA GLU A 12 3.56 -4.06 -5.80
C GLU A 12 5.05 -4.17 -6.12
N TYR A 13 5.62 -5.35 -5.89
CA TYR A 13 7.01 -5.66 -6.15
C TYR A 13 7.10 -6.99 -6.91
N TRP A 14 7.95 -7.01 -7.94
CA TRP A 14 8.34 -8.19 -8.66
C TRP A 14 9.85 -8.39 -8.53
N LEU A 15 10.28 -9.63 -8.37
CA LEU A 15 11.71 -10.01 -8.35
C LEU A 15 12.36 -9.83 -9.74
N LYS A 16 11.55 -9.87 -10.80
CA LYS A 16 11.97 -9.63 -12.18
C LYS A 16 11.98 -8.15 -12.51
N ASN A 17 12.76 -7.79 -13.53
CA ASN A 17 12.68 -6.46 -14.11
C ASN A 17 11.26 -6.22 -14.66
N VAL A 18 10.62 -5.14 -14.23
CA VAL A 18 9.23 -4.82 -14.58
C VAL A 18 9.05 -4.50 -16.07
N VAL A 19 10.05 -3.95 -16.74
CA VAL A 19 10.02 -3.66 -18.19
C VAL A 19 10.10 -4.95 -18.99
N GLU A 20 10.94 -5.90 -18.56
CA GLU A 20 11.00 -7.22 -19.19
C GLU A 20 9.70 -8.01 -18.97
N LEU A 21 9.12 -7.88 -17.78
CA LEU A 21 7.83 -8.48 -17.46
C LEU A 21 6.72 -7.92 -18.36
N GLU A 22 6.65 -6.60 -18.51
CA GLU A 22 5.70 -5.93 -19.40
C GLU A 22 5.86 -6.41 -20.85
N GLN A 23 7.09 -6.42 -21.36
CA GLN A 23 7.36 -6.89 -22.72
C GLN A 23 6.91 -8.33 -22.94
N HIS A 24 7.18 -9.23 -21.98
CA HIS A 24 6.75 -10.62 -22.06
C HIS A 24 5.21 -10.77 -22.06
N VAL A 25 4.52 -9.97 -21.24
CA VAL A 25 3.05 -9.95 -21.18
C VAL A 25 2.47 -9.49 -22.52
N LEU A 26 3.03 -8.43 -23.12
CA LEU A 26 2.62 -7.94 -24.42
C LEU A 26 2.85 -8.97 -25.54
N GLU A 27 4.02 -9.63 -25.56
CA GLU A 27 4.37 -10.64 -26.56
C GLU A 27 3.50 -11.91 -26.44
N SER A 28 3.21 -12.34 -25.21
CA SER A 28 2.39 -13.53 -24.97
C SER A 28 0.90 -13.28 -25.20
N GLY A 29 0.44 -12.02 -25.09
CA GLY A 29 -0.98 -11.65 -25.11
C GLY A 29 -1.75 -12.14 -23.87
N GLY A 30 -1.05 -12.65 -22.86
CA GLY A 30 -1.63 -13.12 -21.60
C GLY A 30 -1.73 -12.01 -20.55
N PRO A 31 -2.29 -12.31 -19.36
CA PRO A 31 -2.28 -11.39 -18.22
C PRO A 31 -0.90 -11.31 -17.55
N PRO A 32 -0.59 -10.22 -16.82
CA PRO A 32 0.60 -10.16 -15.99
C PRO A 32 0.54 -11.19 -14.85
N PRO A 33 1.68 -11.75 -14.43
CA PRO A 33 1.71 -12.60 -13.25
C PRO A 33 1.42 -11.77 -11.99
N PRO A 34 0.91 -12.41 -10.93
CA PRO A 34 0.78 -11.77 -9.62
C PRO A 34 2.11 -11.18 -9.14
N ALA A 35 2.03 -10.12 -8.34
CA ALA A 35 3.19 -9.55 -7.66
C ALA A 35 3.85 -10.58 -6.74
N ASP A 36 5.19 -10.55 -6.66
CA ASP A 36 5.95 -11.36 -5.70
C ASP A 36 5.77 -10.85 -4.27
N ALA A 37 5.53 -9.54 -4.11
CA ALA A 37 5.11 -8.96 -2.84
C ALA A 37 4.25 -7.70 -3.00
N PHE A 38 3.33 -7.50 -2.07
CA PHE A 38 2.68 -6.21 -1.82
C PHE A 38 3.45 -5.44 -0.77
N THR A 39 3.51 -4.12 -0.91
CA THR A 39 4.33 -3.24 -0.06
C THR A 39 3.51 -2.12 0.57
N ILE A 40 3.93 -1.70 1.75
CA ILE A 40 3.51 -0.44 2.38
C ILE A 40 4.74 0.46 2.44
N ASN A 41 4.71 1.61 1.77
CA ASN A 41 5.83 2.55 1.64
C ASN A 41 7.13 1.87 1.16
N GLY A 42 7.00 0.94 0.19
CA GLY A 42 8.11 0.20 -0.40
C GLY A 42 8.63 -0.98 0.44
N GLN A 43 8.03 -1.25 1.60
CA GLN A 43 8.43 -2.34 2.48
C GLN A 43 7.43 -3.51 2.40
N PRO A 44 7.85 -4.74 2.08
CA PRO A 44 6.95 -5.89 1.93
C PRO A 44 6.25 -6.33 3.22
N GLY A 45 6.80 -5.98 4.38
CA GLY A 45 6.30 -6.46 5.65
C GLY A 45 6.78 -7.88 5.98
N PRO A 46 6.35 -8.42 7.12
CA PRO A 46 7.00 -9.58 7.73
C PRO A 46 6.59 -10.93 7.14
N ASN A 47 5.66 -10.95 6.19
CA ASN A 47 5.03 -12.17 5.67
C ASN A 47 5.70 -12.70 4.39
N TYR A 48 6.72 -12.03 3.87
CA TYR A 48 7.50 -12.50 2.73
C TYR A 48 8.87 -13.01 3.18
N ASN A 49 9.44 -13.92 2.40
CA ASN A 49 10.79 -14.42 2.65
C ASN A 49 11.79 -13.26 2.60
N CYS A 50 12.73 -13.26 3.55
CA CYS A 50 13.81 -12.27 3.66
C CYS A 50 13.39 -10.83 4.04
N SER A 51 12.13 -10.55 4.37
CA SER A 51 11.63 -9.20 4.69
C SER A 51 11.05 -9.06 6.10
N SER A 52 11.37 -9.98 7.01
CA SER A 52 10.77 -10.03 8.36
C SER A 52 10.89 -8.71 9.15
N ASN A 53 11.94 -7.93 8.88
CA ASN A 53 12.23 -6.65 9.55
C ASN A 53 11.93 -5.43 8.66
N ASP A 54 11.49 -5.64 7.41
CA ASP A 54 11.14 -4.56 6.49
C ASP A 54 9.67 -4.20 6.71
N VAL A 55 9.40 -3.57 7.86
CA VAL A 55 8.06 -3.16 8.28
C VAL A 55 8.00 -1.65 8.48
N TYR A 56 7.09 -0.99 7.76
CA TYR A 56 6.89 0.44 7.93
C TYR A 56 6.16 0.71 9.25
N GLU A 57 6.83 1.42 10.16
CA GLU A 57 6.31 1.70 11.49
C GLU A 57 5.89 3.16 11.66
N ILE A 58 4.71 3.36 12.27
CA ILE A 58 4.26 4.68 12.74
C ILE A 58 4.25 4.68 14.26
N LYS A 59 5.03 5.56 14.86
CA LYS A 59 5.00 5.79 16.32
C LYS A 59 3.79 6.65 16.68
N ILE A 60 2.91 6.12 17.52
CA ILE A 60 1.68 6.78 17.93
C ILE A 60 1.69 7.15 19.42
N VAL A 61 0.92 8.18 19.76
CA VAL A 61 0.65 8.63 21.12
C VAL A 61 -0.79 8.23 21.46
N PRO A 62 -1.03 7.55 22.60
CA PRO A 62 -2.38 7.13 22.99
C PRO A 62 -3.38 8.29 23.01
N ARG A 63 -4.62 8.01 22.59
CA ARG A 63 -5.74 8.97 22.56
C ARG A 63 -5.52 10.19 21.65
N LYS A 64 -4.62 10.09 20.66
CA LYS A 64 -4.49 11.07 19.58
C LYS A 64 -5.13 10.55 18.29
N THR A 65 -5.56 11.48 17.45
CA THR A 65 -6.13 11.19 16.13
C THR A 65 -5.10 11.47 15.06
N TYR A 66 -4.99 10.58 14.07
CA TYR A 66 -4.03 10.66 12.98
C TYR A 66 -4.78 10.70 11.65
N LEU A 67 -4.25 11.47 10.69
CA LEU A 67 -4.73 11.43 9.31
C LEU A 67 -3.80 10.52 8.51
N LEU A 68 -4.37 9.48 7.90
CA LEU A 68 -3.64 8.60 7.00
C LEU A 68 -4.05 8.95 5.57
N ARG A 69 -3.07 9.34 4.75
CA ARG A 69 -3.25 9.61 3.33
C ARG A 69 -2.90 8.33 2.57
N LEU A 70 -3.91 7.50 2.34
CA LEU A 70 -3.77 6.27 1.59
C LEU A 70 -3.70 6.56 0.09
N ILE A 71 -2.69 5.99 -0.57
CA ILE A 71 -2.51 6.08 -2.01
C ILE A 71 -2.28 4.66 -2.51
N ASN A 72 -3.13 4.18 -3.43
CA ASN A 72 -2.84 2.94 -4.15
C ASN A 72 -1.97 3.28 -5.37
N ALA A 73 -0.69 2.92 -5.29
CA ALA A 73 0.26 2.99 -6.40
C ALA A 73 0.63 1.58 -6.90
N GLY A 74 -0.16 0.56 -6.57
CA GLY A 74 -0.16 -0.71 -7.27
C GLY A 74 -0.59 -0.52 -8.72
N ILE A 75 -0.13 -1.41 -9.60
CA ILE A 75 -0.34 -1.32 -11.04
C ILE A 75 -1.60 -2.09 -11.43
N ASN A 76 -1.85 -3.27 -10.84
CA ASN A 76 -2.85 -4.20 -11.34
C ASN A 76 -3.95 -4.59 -10.34
N MET A 77 -3.77 -4.33 -9.04
CA MET A 77 -4.68 -4.81 -8.02
C MET A 77 -5.31 -3.71 -7.16
N GLU A 78 -6.61 -3.87 -6.93
CA GLU A 78 -7.31 -3.19 -5.84
C GLU A 78 -6.91 -3.82 -4.49
N SER A 79 -6.88 -3.00 -3.45
CA SER A 79 -6.42 -3.42 -2.12
C SER A 79 -7.49 -3.15 -1.06
N PHE A 80 -7.67 -4.13 -0.17
CA PHE A 80 -8.34 -3.91 1.10
C PHE A 80 -7.31 -3.44 2.13
N PHE A 81 -7.67 -2.44 2.94
CA PHE A 81 -6.80 -1.92 4.00
C PHE A 81 -7.54 -1.88 5.34
N THR A 82 -6.86 -2.32 6.40
CA THR A 82 -7.38 -2.25 7.77
C THR A 82 -6.25 -2.08 8.77
N ILE A 83 -6.58 -1.58 9.95
CA ILE A 83 -5.67 -1.50 11.09
C ILE A 83 -6.31 -2.29 12.23
N ALA A 84 -5.60 -3.30 12.72
CA ALA A 84 -6.11 -4.14 13.80
C ALA A 84 -6.58 -3.29 14.99
N ASN A 85 -7.80 -3.57 15.46
CA ASN A 85 -8.44 -2.88 16.59
C ASN A 85 -8.63 -1.36 16.43
N HIS A 86 -8.60 -0.82 15.21
CA HIS A 86 -8.85 0.59 14.95
C HIS A 86 -9.95 0.76 13.90
N ARG A 87 -10.86 1.70 14.14
CA ARG A 87 -11.85 2.13 13.16
C ARG A 87 -11.27 3.26 12.32
N LEU A 88 -11.51 3.21 11.02
CA LEU A 88 -11.16 4.28 10.08
C LEU A 88 -12.42 5.10 9.80
N THR A 89 -12.27 6.43 9.80
CA THR A 89 -13.29 7.38 9.35
C THR A 89 -12.79 7.98 8.04
N ILE A 90 -13.52 7.74 6.94
CA ILE A 90 -13.16 8.30 5.64
C ILE A 90 -13.62 9.75 5.60
N VAL A 91 -12.73 10.66 5.23
CA VAL A 91 -13.02 12.11 5.21
C VAL A 91 -12.66 12.78 3.89
N GLU A 92 -11.88 12.12 3.04
CA GLU A 92 -11.37 12.66 1.77
C GLU A 92 -11.12 11.51 0.79
N VAL A 93 -11.43 11.72 -0.49
CA VAL A 93 -11.10 10.84 -1.62
C VAL A 93 -10.73 11.74 -2.81
N ASP A 94 -9.63 11.43 -3.49
CA ASP A 94 -9.16 12.14 -4.70
C ASP A 94 -9.07 13.67 -4.58
N GLY A 95 -8.72 14.15 -3.39
CA GLY A 95 -8.59 15.59 -3.10
C GLY A 95 -9.91 16.29 -2.81
N GLU A 96 -11.02 15.56 -2.73
CA GLU A 96 -12.35 16.08 -2.36
C GLU A 96 -12.83 15.51 -1.03
N TYR A 97 -13.48 16.36 -0.24
CA TYR A 97 -14.04 15.94 1.05
C TYR A 97 -15.26 15.05 0.84
N THR A 98 -15.30 13.94 1.59
CA THR A 98 -16.45 13.03 1.61
C THR A 98 -17.33 13.31 2.82
N LYS A 99 -18.56 12.79 2.78
CA LYS A 99 -19.40 12.70 3.98
C LYS A 99 -18.88 11.54 4.85
N PRO A 100 -18.45 11.79 6.10
CA PRO A 100 -17.91 10.74 6.97
C PRO A 100 -18.92 9.68 7.42
#